data_AF-A0QZZ4-F1
#
_entry.id   AF-A0QZZ4-F1
#
_cell.length_a   1.000
_cell.length_b   1.000
_cell.length_c   1.000
_cell.angle_alpha   90.00
_cell.angle_beta   90.00
_cell.angle_gamma   90.00
#
_symmetry.space_group_name_H-M   'P 1'
#
loop_
_entity.id
_entity.type
_entity.pdbx_description
1 polymer ?
#
loop_
_entity_poly.entity_id
_entity_poly.type
_entity_poly.pdbx_seq_one_letter_code
_entity_poly.pdbx_strand_id
1 'polypeptide(L)'
;MTEAADRTTPWQQQPIRYSADLEKPSPREQADIEKIMAKLLKNNERAYDKYKHGLRDAHAKSHAILRGELIVNEGLPPELAQGLFAEPRTYPVIARLSSTSGVRRSDKTRGVRGLGLKVLGVQGEKILPDDSSTNQDFVMVTHEDFLFADAHAYAGLGMITASLLARLSDQALWLGSGLLDLVSKAGIKLPDNLMVFVAPNRPILGLEFFSSAPFRHGDHVAKYRFAPASENVKALSGQLLPRNPAPEQHRDMIAEFFADQTAEFDFSAQLCTDPVAMPIEDAGKNWDKSISPYVSVAKIVFGPQNPYSALRRAYGDDVLAFNSWRGLAEHRPLGSINRLKKTVYESSADYRHRVNRIDRHEPVDISELPD
;
A
#
# COMPACT_ATOMS: atom_id res chain seq x y z
N MET A 1 20.79 41.11 3.00
CA MET A 1 21.48 39.80 3.02
C MET A 1 20.99 39.09 4.26
N THR A 2 19.85 38.43 4.16
CA THR A 2 19.20 37.75 5.28
C THR A 2 19.79 36.36 5.45
N GLU A 3 20.05 36.00 6.70
CA GLU A 3 20.57 34.71 7.16
C GLU A 3 19.91 33.53 6.46
N ALA A 4 20.55 33.01 5.41
CA ALA A 4 20.42 31.61 5.05
C ALA A 4 21.21 30.84 6.12
N ALA A 5 20.58 30.66 7.29
CA ALA A 5 21.07 29.74 8.29
C ALA A 5 21.36 28.41 7.61
N ASP A 6 22.55 27.89 7.88
CA ASP A 6 23.09 26.62 7.39
C ASP A 6 22.17 25.47 7.87
N ARG A 7 21.03 25.32 7.20
CA ARG A 7 20.09 24.22 7.43
C ARG A 7 20.70 23.01 6.77
N THR A 8 21.25 22.12 7.57
CA THR A 8 21.61 20.77 7.14
C THR A 8 20.34 20.05 6.71
N THR A 9 20.09 20.06 5.40
CA THR A 9 19.00 19.29 4.81
C THR A 9 19.39 17.82 4.75
N PRO A 10 18.43 16.88 4.91
CA PRO A 10 18.74 15.45 4.89
C PRO A 10 19.03 14.92 3.48
N TRP A 11 18.69 15.67 2.43
CA TRP A 11 18.97 15.35 1.03
C TRP A 11 20.27 15.98 0.55
N GLN A 12 21.01 15.27 -0.31
CA GLN A 12 22.23 15.77 -0.96
C GLN A 12 21.93 16.82 -2.03
N GLN A 13 20.73 16.77 -2.62
CA GLN A 13 20.28 17.65 -3.68
C GLN A 13 18.91 18.21 -3.29
N GLN A 14 18.63 19.47 -3.63
CA GLN A 14 17.37 20.11 -3.28
C GLN A 14 16.18 19.39 -3.95
N PRO A 15 15.09 19.10 -3.20
CA PRO A 15 13.86 18.56 -3.74
C PRO A 15 13.34 19.42 -4.89
N ILE A 16 12.88 18.77 -5.95
CA ILE A 16 12.24 19.48 -7.05
C ILE A 16 10.86 19.98 -6.61
N ARG A 17 10.48 21.13 -7.14
CA ARG A 17 9.11 21.60 -7.02
C ARG A 17 8.21 20.85 -7.98
N TYR A 18 7.01 20.51 -7.51
CA TYR A 18 5.96 19.93 -8.32
C TYR A 18 5.47 20.96 -9.36
N SER A 19 5.31 20.48 -10.58
CA SER A 19 4.57 21.16 -11.64
C SER A 19 3.85 20.11 -12.50
N ALA A 20 2.75 20.51 -13.15
CA ALA A 20 1.89 19.57 -13.88
C ALA A 20 2.60 18.93 -15.09
N ASP A 21 3.61 19.60 -15.67
CA ASP A 21 4.42 19.13 -16.80
C ASP A 21 5.44 18.04 -16.43
N LEU A 22 5.59 17.71 -15.14
CA LEU A 22 6.37 16.57 -14.69
C LEU A 22 5.71 15.22 -15.05
N GLU A 23 4.38 15.16 -15.13
CA GLU A 23 3.67 13.97 -15.61
C GLU A 23 3.71 13.94 -17.14
N LYS A 24 4.04 12.78 -17.69
CA LYS A 24 4.13 12.54 -19.15
C LYS A 24 3.37 11.27 -19.52
N PRO A 25 2.02 11.28 -19.43
CA PRO A 25 1.21 10.10 -19.72
C PRO A 25 1.44 9.58 -21.13
N SER A 26 1.55 8.26 -21.26
CA SER A 26 1.65 7.62 -22.59
C SER A 26 0.34 7.77 -23.35
N PRO A 27 0.35 8.07 -24.67
CA PRO A 27 -0.87 8.10 -25.49
C PRO A 27 -1.65 6.77 -25.52
N ARG A 28 -1.00 5.65 -25.17
CA ARG A 28 -1.63 4.31 -25.11
C ARG A 28 -2.19 3.96 -23.73
N GLU A 29 -1.86 4.74 -22.71
CA GLU A 29 -2.13 4.42 -21.31
C GLU A 29 -3.62 4.16 -21.06
N GLN A 30 -4.49 5.01 -21.59
CA GLN A 30 -5.93 4.87 -21.40
C GLN A 30 -6.46 3.52 -21.94
N ALA A 31 -6.01 3.11 -23.13
CA ALA A 31 -6.40 1.83 -23.71
C ALA A 31 -5.86 0.64 -22.91
N ASP A 32 -4.64 0.75 -22.36
CA ASP A 32 -4.08 -0.29 -21.47
C ASP A 32 -4.87 -0.40 -20.17
N ILE A 33 -5.23 0.75 -19.57
CA ILE A 33 -6.08 0.81 -18.37
C ILE A 33 -7.42 0.12 -18.65
N GLU A 34 -8.12 0.47 -19.72
CA GLU A 34 -9.41 -0.14 -20.10
C GLU A 34 -9.31 -1.66 -20.28
N LYS A 35 -8.22 -2.13 -20.90
CA LYS A 35 -7.95 -3.57 -21.07
C LYS A 35 -7.72 -4.27 -19.74
N ILE A 36 -6.98 -3.64 -18.82
CA ILE A 36 -6.75 -4.15 -17.46
C ILE A 36 -8.09 -4.23 -16.72
N MET A 37 -8.87 -3.15 -16.74
CA MET A 37 -10.18 -3.04 -16.11
C MET A 37 -11.12 -4.18 -16.53
N ALA A 38 -11.28 -4.40 -17.84
CA ALA A 38 -12.14 -5.46 -18.35
C ALA A 38 -11.72 -6.86 -17.86
N LYS A 39 -10.42 -7.10 -17.75
CA LYS A 39 -9.89 -8.39 -17.30
C LYS A 39 -10.02 -8.58 -15.79
N LEU A 40 -9.84 -7.53 -15.00
CA LEU A 40 -10.04 -7.56 -13.55
C LEU A 40 -11.51 -7.75 -13.17
N LEU A 41 -12.43 -7.04 -13.84
CA LEU A 41 -13.87 -7.26 -13.69
C LEU A 41 -14.26 -8.72 -13.96
N LYS A 42 -13.75 -9.31 -15.05
CA LYS A 42 -13.98 -10.74 -15.35
C LYS A 42 -13.43 -11.68 -14.26
N ASN A 43 -12.34 -11.31 -13.60
CA ASN A 43 -11.82 -12.09 -12.49
C ASN A 43 -12.73 -12.00 -11.25
N ASN A 44 -13.30 -10.81 -10.98
CA ASN A 44 -14.30 -10.65 -9.92
C ASN A 44 -15.56 -11.45 -10.18
N GLU A 45 -16.08 -11.43 -11.41
CA GLU A 45 -17.24 -12.24 -11.80
C GLU A 45 -16.99 -13.72 -11.56
N ARG A 46 -15.83 -14.25 -11.98
CA ARG A 46 -15.45 -15.64 -11.70
C ARG A 46 -15.30 -15.94 -10.21
N ALA A 47 -14.74 -15.00 -9.45
CA ALA A 47 -14.60 -15.14 -8.00
C ALA A 47 -15.99 -15.18 -7.34
N TYR A 48 -16.89 -14.27 -7.74
CA TYR A 48 -18.27 -14.24 -7.27
C TYR A 48 -19.01 -15.53 -7.65
N ASP A 49 -18.86 -16.03 -8.87
CA ASP A 49 -19.49 -17.29 -9.30
C ASP A 49 -19.08 -18.47 -8.42
N LYS A 50 -17.81 -18.50 -7.99
CA LYS A 50 -17.24 -19.56 -7.16
C LYS A 50 -17.60 -19.40 -5.67
N TYR A 51 -17.41 -18.20 -5.11
CA TYR A 51 -17.52 -17.96 -3.67
C TYR A 51 -18.88 -17.44 -3.23
N LYS A 52 -19.74 -17.05 -4.19
CA LYS A 52 -21.03 -16.37 -3.97
C LYS A 52 -20.91 -15.15 -3.06
N HIS A 53 -19.76 -14.49 -3.12
CA HIS A 53 -19.41 -13.31 -2.36
C HIS A 53 -18.40 -12.50 -3.17
N GLY A 54 -18.65 -11.20 -3.31
CA GLY A 54 -17.79 -10.23 -3.97
C GLY A 54 -16.49 -10.08 -3.20
N LEU A 55 -15.37 -10.31 -3.87
CA LEU A 55 -14.03 -10.14 -3.31
C LEU A 55 -13.37 -8.90 -3.91
N ARG A 56 -12.29 -8.45 -3.27
CA ARG A 56 -11.37 -7.50 -3.88
C ARG A 56 -10.54 -8.20 -4.95
N ASP A 57 -10.31 -7.52 -6.07
CA ASP A 57 -9.60 -8.01 -7.26
C ASP A 57 -8.18 -8.47 -6.95
N ALA A 58 -7.59 -7.81 -5.96
CA ALA A 58 -6.34 -8.14 -5.30
C ALA A 58 -6.53 -7.92 -3.80
N HIS A 59 -5.61 -8.45 -2.98
CA HIS A 59 -5.69 -8.26 -1.54
C HIS A 59 -6.96 -8.84 -0.89
N ALA A 60 -7.48 -9.94 -1.46
CA ALA A 60 -8.77 -10.53 -1.09
C ALA A 60 -8.79 -11.11 0.34
N LYS A 61 -7.63 -11.53 0.86
CA LYS A 61 -7.49 -11.97 2.25
C LYS A 61 -6.91 -10.84 3.10
N SER A 62 -7.68 -10.37 4.08
CA SER A 62 -7.18 -9.54 5.17
C SER A 62 -6.61 -10.41 6.30
N HIS A 63 -5.81 -9.80 7.15
CA HIS A 63 -5.22 -10.41 8.35
C HIS A 63 -5.54 -9.63 9.62
N ALA A 64 -5.80 -8.33 9.49
CA ALA A 64 -6.16 -7.44 10.58
C ALA A 64 -6.83 -6.18 10.01
N ILE A 65 -7.81 -5.67 10.75
CA ILE A 65 -8.31 -4.30 10.63
C ILE A 65 -8.00 -3.60 11.95
N LEU A 66 -7.24 -2.52 11.92
CA LEU A 66 -6.72 -1.86 13.12
C LEU A 66 -7.30 -0.46 13.22
N ARG A 67 -7.67 -0.05 14.44
CA ARG A 67 -7.82 1.37 14.79
C ARG A 67 -6.54 1.87 15.43
N GLY A 68 -6.14 3.08 15.11
CA GLY A 68 -4.97 3.71 15.70
C GLY A 68 -4.98 5.21 15.46
N GLU A 69 -3.79 5.81 15.58
CA GLU A 69 -3.58 7.24 15.39
C GLU A 69 -2.37 7.50 14.49
N LEU A 70 -2.47 8.52 13.65
CA LEU A 70 -1.36 9.15 12.93
C LEU A 70 -1.05 10.47 13.62
N ILE A 71 0.18 10.62 14.09
CA ILE A 71 0.67 11.78 14.82
C ILE A 71 1.71 12.47 13.96
N VAL A 72 1.37 13.61 13.36
CA VAL A 72 2.30 14.41 12.53
C VAL A 72 3.42 14.97 13.41
N ASN A 73 4.66 14.80 12.97
CA ASN A 73 5.84 15.22 13.73
C ASN A 73 5.93 16.74 13.82
N GLU A 74 6.46 17.25 14.94
CA GLU A 74 6.78 18.66 15.11
C GLU A 74 8.08 19.06 14.39
N GLY A 75 8.19 20.33 14.02
CA GLY A 75 9.45 20.90 13.51
C GLY A 75 9.92 20.34 12.17
N LEU A 76 9.01 19.82 11.34
CA LEU A 76 9.36 19.33 10.00
C LEU A 76 9.98 20.45 9.14
N PRO A 77 11.01 20.13 8.32
CA PRO A 77 11.48 21.03 7.27
C PRO A 77 10.32 21.47 6.37
N PRO A 78 10.32 22.72 5.86
CA PRO A 78 9.22 23.21 5.02
C PRO A 78 8.87 22.31 3.84
N GLU A 79 9.85 21.63 3.25
CA GLU A 79 9.67 20.72 2.12
C GLU A 79 8.88 19.44 2.50
N LEU A 80 8.87 19.07 3.78
CA LEU A 80 8.15 17.93 4.35
C LEU A 80 6.86 18.34 5.10
N ALA A 81 6.77 19.58 5.54
CA ALA A 81 5.60 20.16 6.19
C ALA A 81 4.55 20.59 5.14
N GLN A 82 3.93 19.62 4.46
CA GLN A 82 3.02 19.87 3.33
C GLN A 82 1.69 19.10 3.46
N GLY A 83 0.59 19.70 3.00
CA GLY A 83 -0.76 19.11 3.05
C GLY A 83 -1.12 18.51 4.42
N LEU A 84 -1.47 17.22 4.45
CA LEU A 84 -1.73 16.45 5.69
C LEU A 84 -0.65 16.62 6.78
N PHE A 85 0.61 16.84 6.40
CA PHE A 85 1.75 16.95 7.31
C PHE A 85 2.17 18.40 7.60
N ALA A 86 1.38 19.40 7.14
CA ALA A 86 1.72 20.82 7.27
C ALA A 86 1.79 21.30 8.72
N GLU A 87 0.94 20.74 9.59
CA GLU A 87 0.86 21.13 11.00
C GLU A 87 0.90 19.89 11.91
N PRO A 88 1.56 19.98 13.08
CA PRO A 88 1.52 18.93 14.09
C PRO A 88 0.09 18.66 14.54
N ARG A 89 -0.39 17.44 14.30
CA ARG A 89 -1.76 17.03 14.60
C ARG A 89 -1.86 15.51 14.72
N THR A 90 -2.78 15.06 15.56
CA THR A 90 -3.17 13.66 15.66
C THR A 90 -4.47 13.41 14.89
N TYR A 91 -4.48 12.38 14.05
CA TYR A 91 -5.62 11.94 13.28
C TYR A 91 -5.95 10.48 13.61
N PRO A 92 -7.23 10.12 13.82
CA PRO A 92 -7.63 8.71 13.89
C PRO A 92 -7.36 8.02 12.55
N VAL A 93 -6.93 6.76 12.60
CA VAL A 93 -6.70 5.95 11.40
C VAL A 93 -7.35 4.57 11.48
N ILE A 94 -7.78 4.08 10.32
CA ILE A 94 -8.17 2.69 10.11
C ILE A 94 -7.17 2.04 9.16
N ALA A 95 -6.52 0.96 9.58
CA ALA A 95 -5.58 0.21 8.75
C ALA A 95 -6.11 -1.19 8.41
N ARG A 96 -5.84 -1.67 7.20
CA ARG A 96 -6.15 -3.02 6.72
C ARG A 96 -4.88 -3.70 6.22
N LEU A 97 -4.47 -4.77 6.92
CA LEU A 97 -3.36 -5.62 6.52
C LEU A 97 -3.86 -6.80 5.69
N SER A 98 -3.16 -7.16 4.62
CA SER A 98 -3.65 -8.14 3.63
C SER A 98 -2.55 -8.84 2.83
N SER A 99 -2.89 -9.94 2.14
CA SER A 99 -2.02 -10.61 1.16
C SER A 99 -2.49 -10.34 -0.27
N THR A 100 -1.58 -10.00 -1.20
CA THR A 100 -1.88 -9.45 -2.54
C THR A 100 -2.79 -10.29 -3.46
N SER A 101 -2.96 -11.59 -3.23
CA SER A 101 -3.77 -12.44 -4.13
C SER A 101 -5.23 -11.97 -4.23
N GLY A 102 -5.79 -12.03 -5.45
CA GLY A 102 -7.21 -11.78 -5.74
C GLY A 102 -8.17 -12.90 -5.30
N VAL A 103 -7.64 -13.97 -4.70
CA VAL A 103 -8.42 -14.99 -4.02
C VAL A 103 -7.85 -15.20 -2.63
N ARG A 104 -8.67 -15.72 -1.71
CA ARG A 104 -8.20 -16.06 -0.36
C ARG A 104 -7.25 -17.26 -0.44
N ARG A 105 -6.00 -17.04 -0.04
CA ARG A 105 -4.92 -18.03 -0.04
C ARG A 105 -4.46 -18.35 1.37
N SER A 106 -3.89 -19.53 1.55
CA SER A 106 -3.17 -19.89 2.76
C SER A 106 -1.93 -19.01 2.96
N ASP A 107 -1.60 -18.71 4.21
CA ASP A 107 -0.38 -17.97 4.59
C ASP A 107 0.92 -18.74 4.33
N LYS A 108 0.82 -19.99 3.86
CA LYS A 108 1.93 -20.74 3.25
C LYS A 108 2.45 -20.07 1.98
N THR A 109 1.61 -19.30 1.30
CA THR A 109 1.98 -18.57 0.09
C THR A 109 2.85 -17.36 0.44
N ARG A 110 4.07 -17.35 -0.13
CA ARG A 110 4.97 -16.20 -0.10
C ARG A 110 4.44 -15.12 -1.04
N GLY A 111 4.90 -13.89 -0.86
CA GLY A 111 4.58 -12.80 -1.76
C GLY A 111 4.40 -11.46 -1.05
N VAL A 112 3.95 -10.50 -1.83
CA VAL A 112 3.67 -9.13 -1.37
C VAL A 112 2.54 -9.11 -0.35
N ARG A 113 2.66 -8.22 0.64
CA ARG A 113 1.59 -7.87 1.58
C ARG A 113 1.14 -6.44 1.30
N GLY A 114 -0.11 -6.13 1.63
CA GLY A 114 -0.68 -4.80 1.46
C GLY A 114 -1.11 -4.18 2.78
N LEU A 115 -0.98 -2.86 2.84
CA LEU A 115 -1.48 -1.98 3.89
C LEU A 115 -2.38 -0.94 3.22
N GLY A 116 -3.67 -0.97 3.50
CA GLY A 116 -4.54 0.18 3.29
C GLY A 116 -4.59 0.99 4.58
N LEU A 117 -4.25 2.27 4.54
CA LEU A 117 -4.31 3.18 5.68
C LEU A 117 -5.26 4.33 5.33
N LYS A 118 -6.35 4.47 6.08
CA LYS A 118 -7.32 5.54 5.93
C LYS A 118 -7.18 6.48 7.12
N VAL A 119 -6.85 7.74 6.85
CA VAL A 119 -6.73 8.81 7.83
C VAL A 119 -8.03 9.60 7.84
N LEU A 120 -8.65 9.74 9.02
CA LEU A 120 -9.96 10.37 9.20
C LEU A 120 -9.79 11.85 9.58
N GLY A 121 -10.80 12.67 9.28
CA GLY A 121 -10.85 14.09 9.69
C GLY A 121 -9.91 15.03 8.92
N VAL A 122 -9.43 14.62 7.75
CA VAL A 122 -8.54 15.39 6.87
C VAL A 122 -9.35 16.38 6.03
N GLN A 123 -9.25 17.66 6.39
CA GLN A 123 -9.93 18.80 5.76
C GLN A 123 -9.04 19.47 4.71
N GLY A 124 -9.64 19.98 3.63
CA GLY A 124 -8.96 20.70 2.56
C GLY A 124 -9.48 20.35 1.17
N GLU A 125 -8.89 20.94 0.14
CA GLU A 125 -9.25 20.68 -1.25
C GLU A 125 -8.99 19.20 -1.60
N LYS A 126 -10.00 18.53 -2.16
CA LYS A 126 -9.94 17.10 -2.50
C LYS A 126 -9.41 16.88 -3.90
N ILE A 127 -8.75 15.73 -4.12
CA ILE A 127 -8.25 15.34 -5.45
C ILE A 127 -9.41 15.11 -6.43
N LEU A 128 -10.48 14.47 -5.96
CA LEU A 128 -11.66 14.13 -6.75
C LEU A 128 -12.80 15.09 -6.41
N PRO A 129 -13.43 15.74 -7.41
CA PRO A 129 -14.50 16.72 -7.18
C PRO A 129 -15.75 16.15 -6.49
N ASP A 130 -16.00 14.85 -6.65
CA ASP A 130 -17.15 14.12 -6.11
C ASP A 130 -16.86 13.44 -4.76
N ASP A 131 -15.64 13.56 -4.23
CA ASP A 131 -15.29 13.05 -2.91
C ASP A 131 -15.71 14.04 -1.82
N SER A 132 -16.85 13.76 -1.18
CA SER A 132 -17.34 14.52 -0.02
C SER A 132 -16.78 14.03 1.32
N SER A 133 -15.92 13.00 1.32
CA SER A 133 -15.37 12.45 2.56
C SER A 133 -14.26 13.32 3.14
N THR A 134 -14.09 13.27 4.46
CA THR A 134 -12.96 13.91 5.15
C THR A 134 -11.79 12.93 5.33
N ASN A 135 -11.58 12.05 4.36
CA ASN A 135 -10.61 10.96 4.47
C ASN A 135 -9.38 11.21 3.58
N GLN A 136 -8.26 10.62 3.97
CA GLN A 136 -7.08 10.47 3.12
C GLN A 136 -6.57 9.03 3.16
N ASP A 137 -6.51 8.38 2.01
CA ASP A 137 -6.12 6.99 1.89
C ASP A 137 -4.69 6.85 1.34
N PHE A 138 -3.87 6.07 2.03
CA PHE A 138 -2.62 5.55 1.51
C PHE A 138 -2.77 4.05 1.26
N VAL A 139 -2.50 3.61 0.03
CA VAL A 139 -2.52 2.19 -0.35
C VAL A 139 -1.10 1.75 -0.68
N MET A 140 -0.55 0.93 0.21
CA MET A 140 0.87 0.60 0.27
C MET A 140 1.10 -0.90 0.18
N VAL A 141 2.29 -1.29 -0.26
CA VAL A 141 2.71 -2.69 -0.40
C VAL A 141 4.13 -2.90 0.10
N THR A 142 4.51 -4.13 0.42
CA THR A 142 5.84 -4.43 0.97
C THR A 142 7.00 -4.38 -0.05
N HIS A 143 6.74 -3.90 -1.26
CA HIS A 143 7.78 -3.74 -2.28
C HIS A 143 8.01 -2.26 -2.54
N GLU A 144 9.27 -1.85 -2.46
CA GLU A 144 9.66 -0.44 -2.48
C GLU A 144 9.42 0.21 -3.84
N ASP A 145 9.75 -0.49 -4.91
CA ASP A 145 9.38 -0.18 -6.27
C ASP A 145 8.21 -1.06 -6.71
N PHE A 146 7.47 -0.60 -7.72
CA PHE A 146 6.38 -1.38 -8.26
C PHE A 146 6.94 -2.48 -9.18
N LEU A 147 6.32 -3.66 -9.17
CA LEU A 147 6.77 -4.79 -10.01
C LEU A 147 6.71 -4.54 -11.53
N PHE A 148 6.14 -3.40 -11.93
CA PHE A 148 5.96 -2.97 -13.31
C PHE A 148 6.23 -1.46 -13.37
N ALA A 149 6.89 -1.02 -14.45
CA ALA A 149 7.18 0.38 -14.66
C ALA A 149 5.90 1.23 -14.78
N ASP A 150 4.96 0.78 -15.60
CA ASP A 150 3.77 1.53 -16.01
C ASP A 150 2.55 0.60 -16.27
N ALA A 151 1.42 1.20 -16.66
CA ALA A 151 0.21 0.46 -16.99
C ALA A 151 0.40 -0.51 -18.18
N HIS A 152 1.25 -0.17 -19.16
CA HIS A 152 1.51 -0.99 -20.34
C HIS A 152 2.21 -2.30 -19.96
N ALA A 153 3.29 -2.21 -19.18
CA ALA A 153 4.02 -3.36 -18.65
C ALA A 153 3.11 -4.26 -17.80
N TYR A 154 2.20 -3.67 -17.02
CA TYR A 154 1.23 -4.43 -16.24
C TYR A 154 0.19 -5.15 -17.11
N ALA A 155 -0.37 -4.48 -18.13
CA ALA A 155 -1.36 -5.04 -19.04
C ALA A 155 -0.84 -6.28 -19.80
N GLY A 156 0.46 -6.30 -20.08
CA GLY A 156 1.17 -7.43 -20.67
C GLY A 156 1.52 -8.53 -19.66
N LEU A 157 2.79 -8.56 -19.25
CA LEU A 157 3.37 -9.66 -18.48
C LEU A 157 2.72 -9.83 -17.10
N GLY A 158 2.38 -8.72 -16.43
CA GLY A 158 1.79 -8.76 -15.09
C GLY A 158 0.46 -9.50 -15.04
N MET A 159 -0.48 -9.09 -15.90
CA MET A 159 -1.80 -9.72 -15.97
C MET A 159 -1.76 -11.17 -16.47
N ILE A 160 -0.79 -11.55 -17.30
CA ILE A 160 -0.60 -12.94 -17.73
C ILE A 160 -0.13 -13.78 -16.53
N THR A 161 0.93 -13.35 -15.85
CA THR A 161 1.49 -14.04 -14.69
C THR A 161 0.46 -14.19 -13.56
N ALA A 162 -0.23 -13.10 -13.21
CA ALA A 162 -1.27 -13.13 -12.18
C ALA A 162 -2.41 -14.12 -12.53
N SER A 163 -2.84 -14.15 -13.80
CA SER A 163 -3.89 -15.07 -14.26
C SER A 163 -3.45 -16.53 -14.19
N LEU A 164 -2.19 -16.82 -14.51
CA LEU A 164 -1.63 -18.16 -14.44
C LEU A 164 -1.53 -18.63 -12.98
N LEU A 165 -0.92 -17.81 -12.11
CA LEU A 165 -0.76 -18.12 -10.69
C LEU A 165 -2.10 -18.29 -9.98
N ALA A 166 -3.13 -17.52 -10.37
CA ALA A 166 -4.47 -17.64 -9.80
C ALA A 166 -5.12 -19.01 -10.05
N ARG A 167 -4.72 -19.74 -11.11
CA ARG A 167 -5.24 -21.08 -11.43
C ARG A 167 -4.54 -22.20 -10.70
N LEU A 168 -3.38 -21.93 -10.10
CA LEU A 168 -2.62 -22.93 -9.36
C LEU A 168 -3.22 -23.16 -7.97
N SER A 169 -3.09 -24.39 -7.48
CA SER A 169 -3.42 -24.72 -6.08
C SER A 169 -2.37 -24.14 -5.13
N ASP A 170 -2.75 -23.94 -3.87
CA ASP A 170 -1.82 -23.44 -2.84
C ASP A 170 -0.62 -24.38 -2.67
N GLN A 171 -0.82 -25.70 -2.82
CA GLN A 171 0.26 -26.68 -2.79
C GLN A 171 1.22 -26.52 -3.98
N ALA A 172 0.71 -26.30 -5.18
CA ALA A 172 1.55 -26.08 -6.37
C ALA A 172 2.37 -24.78 -6.26
N LEU A 173 1.76 -23.69 -5.77
CA LEU A 173 2.45 -22.43 -5.50
C LEU A 173 3.54 -22.59 -4.44
N TRP A 174 3.24 -23.30 -3.35
CA TRP A 174 4.19 -23.55 -2.28
C TRP A 174 5.39 -24.37 -2.77
N LEU A 175 5.15 -25.47 -3.49
CA LEU A 175 6.22 -26.28 -4.10
C LEU A 175 7.05 -25.48 -5.11
N GLY A 176 6.38 -24.70 -5.97
CA GLY A 176 7.05 -23.83 -6.93
C GLY A 176 7.96 -22.80 -6.28
N SER A 177 7.48 -22.14 -5.21
CA SER A 177 8.31 -21.20 -4.45
C SER A 177 9.53 -21.86 -3.80
N GLY A 178 9.38 -23.10 -3.31
CA GLY A 178 10.48 -23.89 -2.77
C GLY A 178 11.54 -24.23 -3.82
N LEU A 179 11.13 -24.59 -5.04
CA LEU A 179 12.05 -24.84 -6.14
C LEU A 179 12.81 -23.56 -6.55
N LEU A 180 12.10 -22.45 -6.69
CA LEU A 180 12.72 -21.16 -7.02
C LEU A 180 13.71 -20.70 -5.93
N ASP A 181 13.41 -20.95 -4.65
CA ASP A 181 14.31 -20.66 -3.52
C ASP A 181 15.62 -21.47 -3.63
N LEU A 182 15.54 -22.74 -4.03
CA LEU A 182 16.73 -23.58 -4.28
C LEU A 182 17.55 -23.06 -5.48
N VAL A 183 16.89 -22.67 -6.56
CA VAL A 183 17.54 -22.08 -7.75
C VAL A 183 18.27 -20.79 -7.39
N SER A 184 17.62 -19.91 -6.62
CA SER A 184 18.23 -18.65 -6.15
C SER A 184 19.43 -18.91 -5.23
N LYS A 185 19.32 -19.86 -4.29
CA LYS A 185 20.43 -20.26 -3.40
C LYS A 185 21.59 -20.92 -4.13
N ALA A 186 21.35 -21.52 -5.29
CA ALA A 186 22.39 -22.04 -6.18
C ALA A 186 23.13 -20.94 -6.97
N GLY A 187 22.83 -19.66 -6.72
CA GLY A 187 23.50 -18.51 -7.35
C GLY A 187 22.89 -18.08 -8.69
N ILE A 188 21.78 -18.70 -9.12
CA ILE A 188 21.08 -18.32 -10.35
C ILE A 188 20.22 -17.08 -10.04
N LYS A 189 20.52 -15.95 -10.68
CA LYS A 189 19.73 -14.72 -10.55
C LYS A 189 18.34 -14.93 -11.14
N LEU A 190 17.31 -14.76 -10.32
CA LEU A 190 15.93 -14.72 -10.77
C LEU A 190 15.57 -13.28 -11.19
N PRO A 191 14.66 -13.10 -12.15
CA PRO A 191 14.02 -11.81 -12.41
C PRO A 191 13.39 -11.22 -11.15
N ASP A 192 13.44 -9.89 -10.99
CA ASP A 192 12.96 -9.20 -9.78
C ASP A 192 11.47 -9.47 -9.50
N ASN A 193 10.65 -9.58 -10.55
CA ASN A 193 9.23 -9.91 -10.41
C ASN A 193 8.96 -11.35 -9.94
N LEU A 194 9.96 -12.24 -10.01
CA LEU A 194 9.88 -13.58 -9.42
C LEU A 194 10.49 -13.62 -8.00
N MET A 195 11.38 -12.67 -7.67
CA MET A 195 12.02 -12.60 -6.36
C MET A 195 11.00 -12.48 -5.22
N VAL A 196 9.87 -11.82 -5.45
CA VAL A 196 8.79 -11.71 -4.45
C VAL A 196 8.18 -13.05 -4.04
N PHE A 197 8.24 -14.07 -4.90
CA PHE A 197 7.72 -15.41 -4.58
C PHE A 197 8.73 -16.27 -3.83
N VAL A 198 10.01 -15.90 -3.81
CA VAL A 198 11.05 -16.59 -3.02
C VAL A 198 11.43 -15.82 -1.75
N ALA A 199 11.08 -14.54 -1.65
CA ALA A 199 11.31 -13.73 -0.45
C ALA A 199 10.83 -14.47 0.82
N PRO A 200 11.63 -14.46 1.91
CA PRO A 200 11.23 -15.14 3.14
C PRO A 200 9.89 -14.61 3.67
N ASN A 201 9.03 -15.52 4.11
CA ASN A 201 7.76 -15.15 4.73
C ASN A 201 8.03 -14.71 6.17
N ARG A 202 7.71 -13.46 6.50
CA ARG A 202 7.96 -12.86 7.81
C ARG A 202 6.66 -12.36 8.43
N PRO A 203 6.57 -12.20 9.76
CA PRO A 203 5.40 -11.62 10.40
C PRO A 203 5.09 -10.23 9.82
N ILE A 204 3.83 -9.98 9.46
CA ILE A 204 3.44 -8.77 8.71
C ILE A 204 3.76 -7.47 9.47
N LEU A 205 3.63 -7.46 10.79
CA LEU A 205 3.95 -6.29 11.63
C LEU A 205 5.44 -5.93 11.62
N GLY A 206 6.32 -6.86 11.22
CA GLY A 206 7.76 -6.60 11.07
C GLY A 206 8.17 -6.14 9.67
N LEU A 207 7.23 -5.92 8.75
CA LEU A 207 7.53 -5.53 7.37
C LEU A 207 7.45 -4.01 7.19
N GLU A 208 8.26 -3.50 6.27
CA GLU A 208 8.09 -2.15 5.72
C GLU A 208 7.06 -2.18 4.58
N PHE A 209 6.31 -1.09 4.43
CA PHE A 209 5.36 -0.87 3.35
C PHE A 209 5.68 0.43 2.64
N PHE A 210 5.42 0.49 1.34
CA PHE A 210 5.78 1.60 0.48
C PHE A 210 4.60 1.97 -0.41
N SER A 211 4.51 3.25 -0.77
CA SER A 211 3.55 3.69 -1.80
C SER A 211 3.89 3.15 -3.20
N SER A 212 5.16 2.78 -3.38
CA SER A 212 5.84 2.30 -4.60
C SER A 212 5.88 3.29 -5.77
N ALA A 213 4.73 3.88 -6.09
CA ALA A 213 4.59 4.97 -7.04
C ALA A 213 4.60 6.34 -6.31
N PRO A 214 5.03 7.42 -6.98
CA PRO A 214 5.17 8.74 -6.38
C PRO A 214 3.85 9.50 -6.27
N PHE A 215 3.83 10.47 -5.36
CA PHE A 215 2.70 11.35 -5.05
C PHE A 215 3.19 12.79 -5.13
N ARG A 216 2.28 13.72 -5.40
CA ARG A 216 2.47 15.11 -5.02
C ARG A 216 2.58 15.17 -3.50
N HIS A 217 3.39 16.10 -3.01
CA HIS A 217 3.61 16.38 -1.61
C HIS A 217 3.64 17.91 -1.44
N GLY A 218 2.45 18.52 -1.51
CA GLY A 218 2.27 19.97 -1.59
C GLY A 218 3.04 20.58 -2.77
N ASP A 219 4.07 21.37 -2.46
CA ASP A 219 4.97 21.97 -3.45
C ASP A 219 5.99 21.01 -4.05
N HIS A 220 6.05 19.74 -3.63
CA HIS A 220 7.10 18.77 -4.00
C HIS A 220 6.52 17.44 -4.51
N VAL A 221 7.40 16.48 -4.81
CA VAL A 221 7.05 15.11 -5.20
C VAL A 221 7.71 14.13 -4.23
N ALA A 222 6.98 13.10 -3.78
CA ALA A 222 7.47 12.16 -2.79
C ALA A 222 7.05 10.70 -3.04
N LYS A 223 7.82 9.75 -2.52
CA LYS A 223 7.38 8.38 -2.20
C LYS A 223 7.22 8.24 -0.69
N TYR A 224 6.30 7.38 -0.25
CA TYR A 224 6.03 7.17 1.18
C TYR A 224 6.47 5.78 1.64
N ARG A 225 6.92 5.69 2.90
CA ARG A 225 7.27 4.46 3.60
C ARG A 225 6.59 4.41 4.96
N PHE A 226 6.08 3.25 5.32
CA PHE A 226 5.61 2.89 6.66
C PHE A 226 6.53 1.79 7.19
N ALA A 227 7.24 2.04 8.30
CA ALA A 227 8.30 1.15 8.79
C ALA A 227 8.18 0.86 10.30
N PRO A 228 8.52 -0.35 10.77
CA PRO A 228 8.51 -0.69 12.20
C PRO A 228 9.39 0.25 13.04
N ALA A 229 8.84 0.85 14.11
CA ALA A 229 9.54 1.82 14.95
C ALA A 229 9.72 1.35 16.41
N SER A 230 8.71 0.76 17.05
CA SER A 230 8.86 0.24 18.41
C SER A 230 9.69 -1.06 18.44
N GLU A 231 10.42 -1.29 19.53
CA GLU A 231 11.34 -2.44 19.66
C GLU A 231 10.65 -3.79 19.45
N ASN A 232 9.41 -3.94 19.94
CA ASN A 232 8.63 -5.16 19.80
C ASN A 232 8.27 -5.49 18.33
N VAL A 233 7.92 -4.51 17.49
CA VAL A 233 7.66 -4.76 16.07
C VAL A 233 8.95 -4.88 15.26
N LYS A 234 10.01 -4.15 15.62
CA LYS A 234 11.35 -4.33 15.01
C LYS A 234 11.90 -5.74 15.25
N ALA A 235 11.66 -6.30 16.44
CA ALA A 235 12.04 -7.68 16.75
C ALA A 235 11.38 -8.71 15.83
N LEU A 236 10.22 -8.39 15.24
CA LEU A 236 9.54 -9.26 14.26
C LEU A 236 10.18 -9.23 12.87
N SER A 237 10.83 -8.12 12.48
CA SER A 237 11.48 -7.97 11.17
C SER A 237 12.56 -9.04 10.92
N GLY A 238 13.26 -9.44 11.98
CA GLY A 238 14.29 -10.49 11.93
C GLY A 238 13.71 -11.92 11.84
N GLN A 239 12.45 -12.11 12.22
CA GLN A 239 11.83 -13.43 12.34
C GLN A 239 11.34 -13.97 10.99
N LEU A 240 11.22 -15.30 10.93
CA LEU A 240 10.62 -16.02 9.82
C LEU A 240 9.37 -16.73 10.33
N LEU A 241 8.35 -16.82 9.47
CA LEU A 241 7.28 -17.77 9.72
C LEU A 241 7.81 -19.22 9.68
N PRO A 242 7.14 -20.16 10.38
CA PRO A 242 7.43 -21.59 10.25
C PRO A 242 7.46 -22.01 8.77
N ARG A 243 8.22 -23.05 8.43
CA ARG A 243 8.34 -23.55 7.03
C ARG A 243 6.98 -23.95 6.42
N ASN A 244 6.06 -24.43 7.27
CA ASN A 244 4.72 -24.83 6.90
C ASN A 244 3.72 -24.15 7.86
N PRO A 245 3.49 -22.83 7.71
CA PRO A 245 2.63 -22.09 8.61
C PRO A 245 1.18 -22.56 8.51
N ALA A 246 0.40 -22.33 9.57
CA ALA A 246 -1.05 -22.53 9.51
C ALA A 246 -1.67 -21.62 8.41
N PRO A 247 -2.84 -21.98 7.87
CA PRO A 247 -3.47 -21.16 6.83
C PRO A 247 -3.72 -19.70 7.22
N GLU A 248 -3.95 -19.42 8.51
CA GLU A 248 -4.26 -18.09 9.07
C GLU A 248 -3.17 -17.58 10.01
N GLN A 249 -1.92 -18.05 9.84
CA GLN A 249 -0.79 -17.74 10.72
C GLN A 249 -0.59 -16.23 10.95
N HIS A 250 -0.72 -15.40 9.91
CA HIS A 250 -0.51 -13.96 10.05
C HIS A 250 -1.58 -13.32 10.94
N ARG A 251 -2.85 -13.67 10.72
CA ARG A 251 -3.97 -13.23 11.56
C ARG A 251 -3.73 -13.61 13.01
N ASP A 252 -3.36 -14.86 13.27
CA ASP A 252 -3.20 -15.38 14.62
C ASP A 252 -2.07 -14.66 15.36
N MET A 253 -0.93 -14.43 14.71
CA MET A 253 0.19 -13.67 15.29
C MET A 253 -0.16 -12.20 15.55
N ILE A 254 -0.94 -11.57 14.67
CA ILE A 254 -1.36 -10.17 14.86
C ILE A 254 -2.35 -10.07 16.03
N ALA A 255 -3.29 -11.01 16.13
CA ALA A 255 -4.24 -11.07 17.24
C ALA A 255 -3.55 -11.33 18.58
N GLU A 256 -2.57 -12.23 18.62
CA GLU A 256 -1.74 -12.47 19.80
C GLU A 256 -0.95 -11.22 20.20
N PHE A 257 -0.32 -10.54 19.25
CA PHE A 257 0.42 -9.31 19.52
C PHE A 257 -0.48 -8.22 20.12
N PHE A 258 -1.60 -7.90 19.48
CA PHE A 258 -2.48 -6.82 19.94
C PHE A 258 -3.37 -7.19 21.14
N ALA A 259 -3.24 -8.41 21.69
CA ALA A 259 -3.90 -8.76 22.93
C ALA A 259 -3.42 -7.88 24.09
N ASP A 260 -2.13 -7.53 24.12
CA ASP A 260 -1.55 -6.71 25.18
C ASP A 260 -0.45 -5.71 24.74
N GLN A 261 0.01 -5.76 23.47
CA GLN A 261 1.07 -4.89 22.98
C GLN A 261 0.54 -3.64 22.28
N THR A 262 1.37 -2.59 22.32
CA THR A 262 1.26 -1.42 21.44
C THR A 262 2.32 -1.52 20.34
N ALA A 263 1.96 -1.20 19.10
CA ALA A 263 2.87 -1.10 17.98
C ALA A 263 3.02 0.35 17.52
N GLU A 264 4.26 0.77 17.29
CA GLU A 264 4.58 2.07 16.69
C GLU A 264 5.31 1.89 15.36
N PHE A 265 4.98 2.74 14.39
CA PHE A 265 5.58 2.76 13.06
C PHE A 265 5.93 4.18 12.64
N ASP A 266 7.02 4.35 11.90
CA ASP A 266 7.35 5.61 11.23
C ASP A 266 6.65 5.69 9.88
N PHE A 267 5.93 6.78 9.63
CA PHE A 267 5.46 7.17 8.31
C PHE A 267 6.42 8.23 7.76
N SER A 268 7.16 7.89 6.72
CA SER A 268 8.24 8.70 6.17
C SER A 268 7.98 9.09 4.72
N ALA A 269 8.51 10.24 4.31
CA ALA A 269 8.53 10.68 2.92
C ALA A 269 9.98 10.71 2.38
N GLN A 270 10.17 10.28 1.13
CA GLN A 270 11.39 10.43 0.36
C GLN A 270 11.09 11.41 -0.77
N LEU A 271 11.73 12.58 -0.77
CA LEU A 271 11.47 13.64 -1.75
C LEU A 271 12.23 13.39 -3.06
N CYS A 272 11.61 13.70 -4.19
CA CYS A 272 12.26 13.64 -5.50
C CYS A 272 13.25 14.79 -5.66
N THR A 273 14.50 14.49 -6.03
CA THR A 273 15.55 15.51 -6.23
C THR A 273 16.01 15.59 -7.69
N ASP A 274 15.79 14.55 -8.48
CA ASP A 274 16.13 14.50 -9.90
C ASP A 274 15.06 13.70 -10.66
N PRO A 275 14.21 14.32 -11.50
CA PRO A 275 13.13 13.63 -12.20
C PRO A 275 13.62 12.63 -13.26
N VAL A 276 14.91 12.62 -13.62
CA VAL A 276 15.51 11.63 -14.51
C VAL A 276 15.89 10.36 -13.74
N ALA A 277 16.60 10.51 -12.62
CA ALA A 277 16.97 9.39 -11.76
C ALA A 277 15.80 8.85 -10.92
N MET A 278 14.82 9.71 -10.61
CA MET A 278 13.63 9.45 -9.81
C MET A 278 12.35 9.66 -10.64
N PRO A 279 12.14 8.90 -11.73
CA PRO A 279 11.08 9.18 -12.69
C PRO A 279 9.68 8.95 -12.10
N ILE A 280 8.74 9.80 -12.51
CA ILE A 280 7.33 9.70 -12.11
C ILE A 280 6.59 8.61 -12.90
N GLU A 281 6.90 8.47 -14.20
CA GLU A 281 6.19 7.54 -15.08
C GLU A 281 6.70 6.09 -15.01
N ASP A 282 7.85 5.85 -14.36
CA ASP A 282 8.42 4.52 -14.15
C ASP A 282 8.47 4.21 -12.64
N ALA A 283 7.41 3.56 -12.15
CA ALA A 283 7.28 3.15 -10.76
C ALA A 283 8.20 1.96 -10.40
N GLY A 284 8.83 1.32 -11.38
CA GLY A 284 9.79 0.24 -11.20
C GLY A 284 11.20 0.72 -10.84
N LYS A 285 11.43 2.04 -10.79
CA LYS A 285 12.71 2.62 -10.37
C LYS A 285 12.77 2.82 -8.87
N ASN A 286 13.79 2.22 -8.26
CA ASN A 286 14.21 2.51 -6.90
C ASN A 286 14.93 3.87 -6.84
N TRP A 287 14.58 4.71 -5.88
CA TRP A 287 15.19 6.04 -5.69
C TRP A 287 16.33 5.93 -4.68
N ASP A 288 17.52 6.39 -5.05
CA ASP A 288 18.71 6.23 -4.22
C ASP A 288 18.57 6.97 -2.87
N LYS A 289 18.55 6.18 -1.79
CA LYS A 289 18.39 6.64 -0.41
C LYS A 289 19.58 7.45 0.10
N SER A 290 20.76 7.31 -0.52
CA SER A 290 21.93 8.12 -0.18
C SER A 290 21.81 9.54 -0.72
N ILE A 291 21.08 9.74 -1.83
CA ILE A 291 20.81 11.04 -2.43
C ILE A 291 19.62 11.72 -1.74
N SER A 292 18.53 10.97 -1.57
CA SER A 292 17.32 11.43 -0.86
C SER A 292 16.85 10.32 0.09
N PRO A 293 17.06 10.44 1.40
CA PRO A 293 16.60 9.44 2.36
C PRO A 293 15.11 9.56 2.65
N TYR A 294 14.51 8.50 3.20
CA TYR A 294 13.20 8.59 3.83
C TYR A 294 13.31 9.32 5.18
N VAL A 295 12.57 10.41 5.34
CA VAL A 295 12.53 11.22 6.56
C VAL A 295 11.15 11.06 7.20
N SER A 296 11.11 10.77 8.51
CA SER A 296 9.86 10.57 9.25
C SER A 296 9.04 11.87 9.30
N VAL A 297 7.80 11.82 8.80
CA VAL A 297 6.85 12.94 8.81
C VAL A 297 5.72 12.73 9.83
N ALA A 298 5.46 11.48 10.22
CA ALA A 298 4.50 11.15 11.26
C ALA A 298 4.85 9.82 11.93
N LYS A 299 4.37 9.62 13.15
CA LYS A 299 4.31 8.31 13.82
C LYS A 299 2.90 7.73 13.69
N ILE A 300 2.79 6.43 13.45
CA ILE A 300 1.53 5.69 13.54
C ILE A 300 1.56 4.81 14.79
N VAL A 301 0.49 4.86 15.59
CA VAL A 301 0.37 4.09 16.83
C VAL A 301 -0.88 3.23 16.79
N PHE A 302 -0.73 1.93 17.07
CA PHE A 302 -1.82 0.98 17.27
C PHE A 302 -1.71 0.39 18.67
N GLY A 303 -2.69 0.68 19.54
CA GLY A 303 -2.75 0.10 20.89
C GLY A 303 -3.39 -1.30 20.93
N PRO A 304 -3.45 -1.92 22.13
CA PRO A 304 -4.09 -3.21 22.33
C PRO A 304 -5.56 -3.19 21.90
N GLN A 305 -5.98 -4.22 21.16
CA GLN A 305 -7.32 -4.34 20.58
C GLN A 305 -7.55 -5.74 20.02
N ASN A 306 -8.81 -6.10 19.78
CA ASN A 306 -9.12 -7.24 18.91
C ASN A 306 -9.01 -6.79 17.43
N PRO A 307 -8.00 -7.21 16.67
CA PRO A 307 -7.81 -6.69 15.31
C PRO A 307 -8.71 -7.37 14.27
N TYR A 308 -9.48 -8.40 14.66
CA TYR A 308 -10.10 -9.30 13.67
C TYR A 308 -11.35 -10.03 14.18
N SER A 309 -12.21 -9.34 14.94
CA SER A 309 -13.55 -9.83 15.27
C SER A 309 -14.38 -10.10 13.99
N ALA A 310 -15.48 -10.85 14.11
CA ALA A 310 -16.34 -11.14 12.97
C ALA A 310 -16.94 -9.86 12.35
N LEU A 311 -17.36 -8.90 13.19
CA LEU A 311 -17.92 -7.62 12.74
C LEU A 311 -16.84 -6.75 12.11
N ARG A 312 -15.67 -6.65 12.75
CA ARG A 312 -14.53 -5.89 12.26
C ARG A 312 -14.03 -6.42 10.91
N ARG A 313 -13.95 -7.75 10.75
CA ARG A 313 -13.63 -8.38 9.47
C ARG A 313 -14.70 -8.08 8.42
N ALA A 314 -15.98 -8.23 8.73
CA ALA A 314 -17.05 -7.93 7.76
C ALA A 314 -17.01 -6.46 7.34
N TYR A 315 -16.87 -5.53 8.28
CA TYR A 315 -16.73 -4.10 7.99
C TYR A 315 -15.50 -3.82 7.13
N GLY A 316 -14.33 -4.31 7.55
CA GLY A 316 -13.09 -4.08 6.84
C GLY A 316 -13.00 -4.79 5.49
N ASP A 317 -13.67 -5.93 5.32
CA ASP A 317 -13.63 -6.69 4.07
C ASP A 317 -14.79 -6.40 3.11
N ASP A 318 -15.93 -5.93 3.59
CA ASP A 318 -17.12 -5.74 2.75
C ASP A 318 -17.55 -4.28 2.65
N VAL A 319 -17.30 -3.45 3.67
CA VAL A 319 -17.71 -2.03 3.69
C VAL A 319 -16.57 -1.10 3.31
N LEU A 320 -15.39 -1.25 3.92
CA LEU A 320 -14.28 -0.32 3.66
C LEU A 320 -13.80 -0.40 2.21
N ALA A 321 -13.70 0.76 1.57
CA ALA A 321 -12.97 0.99 0.34
C ALA A 321 -11.71 1.83 0.63
N PHE A 322 -10.61 1.48 -0.03
CA PHE A 322 -9.38 2.25 -0.01
C PHE A 322 -9.04 2.65 -1.44
N ASN A 323 -8.87 3.94 -1.70
CA ASN A 323 -8.45 4.44 -3.01
C ASN A 323 -7.40 5.53 -2.82
N SER A 324 -6.20 5.35 -3.35
CA SER A 324 -5.12 6.34 -3.18
C SER A 324 -5.44 7.73 -3.73
N TRP A 325 -6.49 7.86 -4.55
CA TRP A 325 -6.99 9.15 -5.04
C TRP A 325 -8.01 9.82 -4.10
N ARG A 326 -8.36 9.19 -2.97
CA ARG A 326 -9.17 9.77 -1.89
C ARG A 326 -8.23 10.52 -0.94
N GLY A 327 -8.32 11.84 -0.89
CA GLY A 327 -7.43 12.66 -0.08
C GLY A 327 -7.28 14.08 -0.58
N LEU A 328 -6.31 14.80 0.01
CA LEU A 328 -6.00 16.19 -0.35
C LEU A 328 -5.37 16.30 -1.73
N ALA A 329 -5.71 17.35 -2.48
CA ALA A 329 -5.11 17.67 -3.78
C ALA A 329 -3.58 17.82 -3.72
N GLU A 330 -3.05 18.25 -2.57
CA GLU A 330 -1.62 18.33 -2.25
C GLU A 330 -0.95 16.96 -2.16
N HIS A 331 -1.71 15.89 -1.97
CA HIS A 331 -1.26 14.49 -1.92
C HIS A 331 -1.75 13.68 -3.11
N ARG A 332 -1.98 14.34 -4.26
CA ARG A 332 -2.43 13.68 -5.49
C ARG A 332 -1.43 12.59 -5.94
N PRO A 333 -1.86 11.34 -6.16
CA PRO A 333 -1.03 10.31 -6.77
C PRO A 333 -0.52 10.70 -8.16
N LEU A 334 0.74 10.40 -8.49
CA LEU A 334 1.38 10.75 -9.77
C LEU A 334 1.85 9.52 -10.54
N GLY A 335 1.89 9.62 -11.86
CA GLY A 335 2.46 8.61 -12.75
C GLY A 335 1.48 7.51 -13.19
N SER A 336 1.87 6.78 -14.23
CA SER A 336 1.04 5.77 -14.92
C SER A 336 0.37 4.76 -14.00
N ILE A 337 1.12 4.16 -13.07
CA ILE A 337 0.58 3.16 -12.13
C ILE A 337 -0.50 3.76 -11.22
N ASN A 338 -0.33 4.99 -10.77
CA ASN A 338 -1.33 5.63 -9.93
C ASN A 338 -2.58 6.01 -10.71
N ARG A 339 -2.46 6.50 -11.95
CA ARG A 339 -3.61 6.75 -12.83
C ARG A 339 -4.40 5.48 -13.14
N LEU A 340 -3.72 4.34 -13.32
CA LEU A 340 -4.35 3.01 -13.36
C LEU A 340 -5.11 2.69 -12.06
N LYS A 341 -4.47 2.85 -10.90
CA LYS A 341 -5.07 2.55 -9.58
C LYS A 341 -6.38 3.31 -9.35
N LYS A 342 -6.49 4.56 -9.83
CA LYS A 342 -7.70 5.39 -9.72
C LYS A 342 -8.95 4.61 -10.13
N THR A 343 -8.94 4.09 -11.34
CA THR A 343 -10.09 3.43 -11.97
C THR A 343 -10.27 2.00 -11.45
N VAL A 344 -9.16 1.28 -11.24
CA VAL A 344 -9.19 -0.12 -10.76
C VAL A 344 -9.77 -0.23 -9.36
N TYR A 345 -9.32 0.61 -8.42
CA TYR A 345 -9.81 0.55 -7.05
C TYR A 345 -11.27 0.92 -6.94
N GLU A 346 -11.70 1.92 -7.71
CA GLU A 346 -13.09 2.35 -7.76
C GLU A 346 -14.01 1.24 -8.28
N SER A 347 -13.69 0.66 -9.43
CA SER A 347 -14.50 -0.41 -10.01
C SER A 347 -14.51 -1.68 -9.18
N SER A 348 -13.40 -2.02 -8.51
CA SER A 348 -13.32 -3.13 -7.57
C SER A 348 -14.29 -2.93 -6.40
N ALA A 349 -14.29 -1.73 -5.81
CA ALA A 349 -15.18 -1.38 -4.72
C ALA A 349 -16.65 -1.40 -5.16
N ASP A 350 -16.97 -0.77 -6.29
CA ASP A 350 -18.34 -0.70 -6.82
C ASP A 350 -18.89 -2.08 -7.15
N TYR A 351 -18.10 -2.94 -7.80
CA TYR A 351 -18.51 -4.31 -8.09
C TYR A 351 -18.79 -5.08 -6.80
N ARG A 352 -17.84 -5.06 -5.85
CA ARG A 352 -17.95 -5.77 -4.56
C ARG A 352 -19.18 -5.31 -3.78
N HIS A 353 -19.36 -4.00 -3.63
CA HIS A 353 -20.48 -3.42 -2.90
C HIS A 353 -21.82 -3.79 -3.56
N ARG A 354 -21.91 -3.68 -4.89
CA ARG A 354 -23.13 -4.04 -5.63
C ARG A 354 -23.52 -5.51 -5.45
N VAL A 355 -22.58 -6.45 -5.64
CA VAL A 355 -22.91 -7.88 -5.55
C VAL A 355 -23.09 -8.36 -4.10
N ASN A 356 -22.46 -7.68 -3.14
CA ASN A 356 -22.64 -7.95 -1.72
C ASN A 356 -23.83 -7.20 -1.09
N ARG A 357 -24.49 -6.32 -1.86
CA ARG A 357 -25.58 -5.44 -1.38
C ARG A 357 -25.17 -4.57 -0.21
N ILE A 358 -23.98 -3.99 -0.31
CA ILE A 358 -23.44 -3.03 0.64
C ILE A 358 -23.61 -1.64 0.05
N ASP A 359 -24.26 -0.74 0.80
CA ASP A 359 -24.31 0.66 0.43
C ASP A 359 -22.93 1.29 0.64
N ARG A 360 -22.51 2.11 -0.33
CA ARG A 360 -21.21 2.76 -0.26
C ARG A 360 -21.21 3.76 0.89
N HIS A 361 -20.27 3.57 1.80
CA HIS A 361 -20.14 4.37 3.00
C HIS A 361 -18.66 4.63 3.30
N GLU A 362 -18.33 5.88 3.61
CA GLU A 362 -17.00 6.27 4.04
C GLU A 362 -17.07 6.68 5.51
N PRO A 363 -16.25 6.06 6.39
CA PRO A 363 -16.27 6.41 7.80
C PRO A 363 -15.89 7.87 7.99
N VAL A 364 -16.63 8.55 8.86
CA VAL A 364 -16.34 9.92 9.31
C VAL A 364 -15.77 9.93 10.72
N ASP A 365 -16.05 8.88 11.52
CA ASP A 365 -15.54 8.72 12.88
C ASP A 365 -14.96 7.33 13.13
N ILE A 366 -13.98 7.24 14.03
CA ILE A 366 -13.32 5.97 14.35
C ILE A 366 -14.24 4.96 15.04
N SER A 367 -15.29 5.42 15.72
CA SER A 367 -16.29 4.59 16.38
C SER A 367 -17.14 3.76 15.41
N GLU A 368 -17.11 4.09 14.12
CA GLU A 368 -17.78 3.31 13.08
C GLU A 368 -17.07 1.99 12.77
N LEU A 369 -15.78 1.86 13.14
CA LEU A 369 -15.09 0.59 13.08
C LEU A 369 -15.57 -0.28 14.26
N PRO A 370 -16.27 -1.40 14.00
CA PRO A 370 -16.75 -2.27 15.07
C PRO A 370 -15.59 -2.86 15.87
N ASP A 371 -15.84 -3.20 17.14
CA ASP A 371 -14.91 -3.95 17.98
C ASP A 371 -14.73 -5.42 17.55
#